data_AF-A0A963W4L0-F1
#
_entry.id   AF-A0A963W4L0-F1
#
_cell.length_a   1.000
_cell.length_b   1.000
_cell.length_c   1.000
_cell.angle_alpha   90.00
_cell.angle_beta   90.00
_cell.angle_gamma   90.00
#
_symmetry.space_group_name_H-M   'P 1'
#
loop_
_entity.id
_entity.type
_entity.pdbx_description
1 polymer ?
#
loop_
_entity_poly.entity_id
_entity_poly.type
_entity_poly.pdbx_seq_one_letter_code
_entity_poly.pdbx_strand_id
1 'polypeptide(L)'
;PMGTIIIPGIMALAKGPIFGWAKPVPVNKYRLNNPRYGMMAVAAAGPGTNFVLAAVGAVLLGTFFPEQARIMQPTTLLGFGLFMFISINIFLAFFNLLPIPPFDGSHIVEGLLPRDLARSYARLRPAGMLFLFGLIILSWLVPGLGIIENVVLPPVAWLRGLFLQLAIVVAGT
;
A
#
# COMPACT_ATOMS: atom_id res chain seq x y z
N PRO A 1 -7.31 -15.69 -16.44
CA PRO A 1 -6.32 -16.80 -16.35
C PRO A 1 -4.87 -16.34 -16.50
N MET A 2 -4.53 -15.52 -17.52
CA MET A 2 -3.14 -15.11 -17.80
C MET A 2 -2.46 -14.41 -16.60
N GLY A 3 -3.08 -13.37 -16.04
CA GLY A 3 -2.48 -12.63 -14.92
C GLY A 3 -2.47 -13.36 -13.58
N THR A 4 -3.48 -14.21 -13.33
CA THR A 4 -3.69 -14.82 -12.01
C THR A 4 -2.94 -16.14 -11.84
N ILE A 5 -2.50 -16.79 -12.94
CA ILE A 5 -1.87 -18.11 -12.91
C ILE A 5 -0.56 -18.12 -13.70
N ILE A 6 -0.56 -17.61 -14.94
CA ILE A 6 0.60 -17.74 -15.84
C ILE A 6 1.74 -16.80 -15.43
N ILE A 7 1.44 -15.54 -15.14
CA ILE A 7 2.45 -14.57 -14.67
C ILE A 7 3.12 -15.03 -13.35
N PRO A 8 2.36 -15.42 -12.30
CA PRO A 8 2.92 -16.02 -11.09
C PRO A 8 3.77 -17.26 -11.35
N GLY A 9 3.30 -18.17 -12.22
CA GLY A 9 4.01 -19.40 -12.54
C GLY A 9 5.37 -19.16 -13.21
N ILE A 10 5.44 -18.23 -14.17
CA ILE A 10 6.69 -17.85 -14.84
C ILE A 10 7.65 -17.20 -13.85
N MET A 11 7.17 -16.29 -12.99
CA MET A 11 8.01 -15.65 -11.97
C MET A 11 8.55 -16.65 -10.95
N ALA A 12 7.72 -17.61 -10.52
CA ALA A 12 8.14 -18.68 -9.62
C ALA A 12 9.24 -19.55 -10.24
N LEU A 13 9.09 -19.93 -11.51
CA LEU A 13 10.10 -20.70 -12.26
C LEU A 13 11.39 -19.90 -12.45
N ALA A 14 11.29 -18.59 -12.64
CA ALA A 14 12.43 -17.69 -12.75
C ALA A 14 13.09 -17.35 -11.40
N LYS A 15 12.60 -17.91 -10.27
CA LYS A 15 12.98 -17.53 -8.88
C LYS A 15 12.86 -16.01 -8.63
N GLY A 16 11.99 -15.34 -9.37
CA GLY A 16 11.67 -13.93 -9.21
C GLY A 16 10.54 -13.73 -8.21
N PRO A 17 10.29 -12.48 -7.78
CA PRO A 17 9.17 -12.17 -6.91
C PRO A 17 7.85 -12.52 -7.60
N ILE A 18 7.02 -13.34 -6.94
CA ILE A 18 5.75 -13.81 -7.49
C ILE A 18 4.71 -12.69 -7.35
N PHE A 19 4.33 -12.05 -8.46
CA PHE A 19 3.25 -11.07 -8.50
C PHE A 19 1.96 -11.69 -9.03
N GLY A 20 0.96 -11.80 -8.16
CA GLY A 20 -0.41 -12.14 -8.52
C GLY A 20 -1.11 -10.96 -9.17
N TRP A 21 -1.53 -11.10 -10.42
CA TRP A 21 -2.35 -10.09 -11.06
C TRP A 21 -3.84 -10.42 -10.91
N ALA A 22 -4.52 -9.68 -10.04
CA ALA A 22 -5.97 -9.68 -9.96
C ALA A 22 -6.55 -8.65 -10.95
N LYS A 23 -7.63 -9.01 -11.64
CA LYS A 23 -8.39 -8.03 -12.44
C LYS A 23 -8.99 -7.01 -11.47
N PRO A 24 -8.77 -5.69 -11.65
CA PRO A 24 -9.33 -4.70 -10.76
C PRO A 24 -10.86 -4.78 -10.79
N VAL A 25 -11.49 -4.57 -9.64
CA VAL A 25 -12.95 -4.57 -9.50
C VAL A 25 -13.51 -3.37 -10.28
N PRO A 26 -14.43 -3.56 -11.23
CA PRO A 26 -14.92 -2.46 -12.05
C PRO A 26 -15.82 -1.52 -11.23
N VAL A 27 -15.48 -0.22 -11.21
CA VAL A 27 -16.29 0.83 -10.57
C VAL A 27 -17.05 1.60 -11.66
N ASN A 28 -18.38 1.69 -11.52
CA ASN A 28 -19.20 2.46 -12.45
C ASN A 28 -19.32 3.93 -11.99
N LYS A 29 -18.47 4.80 -12.55
CA LYS A 29 -18.44 6.24 -12.27
C LYS A 29 -19.77 6.97 -12.53
N TYR A 30 -20.62 6.46 -13.42
CA TYR A 30 -21.89 7.10 -13.79
C TYR A 30 -22.98 6.93 -12.74
N ARG A 31 -22.77 6.05 -11.75
CA ARG A 31 -23.68 5.89 -10.60
C ARG A 31 -23.33 6.81 -9.43
N LEU A 32 -22.27 7.61 -9.55
CA LEU A 32 -21.81 8.52 -8.50
C LEU A 32 -22.40 9.92 -8.76
N ASN A 33 -22.94 10.55 -7.71
CA ASN A 33 -23.53 11.90 -7.78
C ASN A 33 -22.56 12.92 -8.40
N ASN A 34 -21.28 12.83 -8.01
CA ASN A 34 -20.20 13.55 -8.67
C ASN A 34 -19.12 12.54 -9.10
N PRO A 35 -19.04 12.18 -10.38
CA PRO A 35 -18.11 11.14 -10.85
C PRO A 35 -16.65 11.39 -10.50
N ARG A 36 -16.23 12.66 -10.44
CA ARG A 36 -14.83 13.02 -10.17
C ARG A 36 -14.48 12.83 -8.70
N TYR A 37 -15.25 13.44 -7.79
CA TYR A 37 -15.04 13.28 -6.35
C TYR A 37 -15.37 11.86 -5.88
N GLY A 38 -16.39 11.24 -6.47
CA GLY A 38 -16.76 9.86 -6.15
C GLY A 38 -15.64 8.88 -6.49
N MET A 39 -14.99 9.01 -7.65
CA MET A 39 -13.84 8.17 -7.99
C MET A 39 -12.65 8.41 -7.07
N MET A 40 -12.39 9.67 -6.68
CA MET A 40 -11.36 10.01 -5.69
C MET A 40 -11.66 9.38 -4.32
N ALA A 41 -12.90 9.45 -3.85
CA ALA A 41 -13.31 8.85 -2.59
C ALA A 41 -13.20 7.32 -2.60
N VAL A 42 -13.60 6.67 -3.69
CA VAL A 42 -13.45 5.22 -3.86
C VAL A 42 -11.97 4.83 -3.85
N ALA A 43 -11.11 5.58 -4.54
CA ALA A 43 -9.67 5.37 -4.52
C ALA A 43 -9.06 5.58 -3.12
N ALA A 44 -9.52 6.58 -2.37
CA ALA A 44 -9.08 6.82 -1.00
C ALA A 44 -9.56 5.75 0.01
N ALA A 45 -10.67 5.05 -0.28
CA ALA A 45 -11.22 4.04 0.61
C ALA A 45 -10.27 2.84 0.82
N GLY A 46 -9.48 2.47 -0.20
CA GLY A 46 -8.47 1.41 -0.09
C GLY A 46 -7.40 1.75 0.97
N PRO A 47 -6.58 2.79 0.77
CA PRO A 47 -5.62 3.26 1.76
C PRO A 47 -6.23 3.58 3.12
N GLY A 48 -7.41 4.21 3.14
CA GLY A 48 -8.13 4.54 4.37
C GLY A 48 -8.46 3.30 5.20
N THR A 49 -8.94 2.23 4.56
CA THR A 49 -9.23 0.96 5.24
C THR A 49 -7.96 0.35 5.82
N ASN A 50 -6.86 0.36 5.07
CA ASN A 50 -5.57 -0.14 5.56
C ASN A 50 -5.08 0.66 6.78
N PHE A 51 -5.21 1.99 6.79
CA PHE A 51 -4.88 2.78 7.99
C PHE A 51 -5.78 2.44 9.18
N VAL A 52 -7.08 2.24 8.96
CA VAL A 52 -7.99 1.79 10.02
C VAL A 52 -7.58 0.42 10.56
N LEU A 53 -7.24 -0.55 9.69
CA LEU A 53 -6.76 -1.86 10.10
C LEU A 53 -5.45 -1.78 10.88
N ALA A 54 -4.51 -0.94 10.45
CA ALA A 54 -3.28 -0.68 11.19
C ALA A 54 -3.55 -0.07 12.58
N ALA A 55 -4.53 0.85 12.70
CA ALA A 55 -4.94 1.43 13.97
C ALA A 55 -5.54 0.36 14.89
N VAL A 56 -6.43 -0.48 14.37
CA VAL A 56 -7.00 -1.61 15.11
C VAL A 56 -5.88 -2.55 15.59
N GLY A 57 -4.95 -2.92 14.72
CA GLY A 57 -3.80 -3.75 15.08
C GLY A 57 -2.95 -3.13 16.20
N ALA A 58 -2.70 -1.81 16.15
CA ALA A 58 -1.96 -1.08 17.17
C ALA A 58 -2.70 -1.07 18.52
N VAL A 59 -4.01 -0.82 18.52
CA VAL A 59 -4.83 -0.86 19.73
C VAL A 59 -4.81 -2.26 20.34
N LEU A 60 -4.97 -3.31 19.53
CA LEU A 60 -4.91 -4.70 19.98
C LEU A 60 -3.53 -5.04 20.55
N LEU A 61 -2.45 -4.60 19.90
CA LEU A 61 -1.09 -4.81 20.39
C LEU A 61 -0.87 -4.13 21.76
N GLY A 62 -1.30 -2.88 21.90
CA GLY A 62 -1.21 -2.15 23.18
C GLY A 62 -2.05 -2.76 24.29
N THR A 63 -3.26 -3.22 23.97
CA THR A 63 -4.21 -3.77 24.96
C THR A 63 -3.80 -5.14 25.46
N PHE A 64 -3.42 -6.04 24.55
CA PHE A 64 -3.18 -7.45 24.88
C PHE A 64 -1.70 -7.77 25.10
N PHE A 65 -0.79 -6.95 24.58
CA PHE A 65 0.65 -7.15 24.68
C PHE A 65 1.39 -5.86 25.11
N PRO A 66 0.99 -5.23 26.23
CA PRO A 66 1.48 -3.90 26.62
C PRO A 66 2.99 -3.84 26.78
N GLU A 67 3.60 -4.86 27.39
CA GLU A 67 5.06 -4.92 27.56
C GLU A 67 5.80 -5.00 26.23
N GLN A 68 5.30 -5.79 25.26
CA GLN A 68 5.88 -5.89 23.91
C GLN A 68 5.73 -4.59 23.12
N ALA A 69 4.60 -3.89 23.29
CA ALA A 69 4.38 -2.58 22.68
C ALA A 69 5.40 -1.55 23.21
N ARG A 70 5.61 -1.50 24.54
CA ARG A 70 6.54 -0.57 25.21
C ARG A 70 7.98 -0.74 24.78
N ILE A 71 8.47 -1.98 24.74
CA ILE A 71 9.85 -2.26 24.32
C ILE A 71 10.02 -2.28 22.79
N MET A 72 8.92 -2.10 22.03
CA MET A 72 8.87 -2.20 20.57
C MET A 72 9.47 -3.50 20.01
N GLN A 73 9.44 -4.57 20.80
CA GLN A 73 9.99 -5.88 20.43
C GLN A 73 8.94 -6.95 20.71
N PRO A 74 8.20 -7.39 19.67
CA PRO A 74 7.26 -8.49 19.81
C PRO A 74 8.03 -9.80 20.03
N THR A 75 7.84 -10.43 21.18
CA THR A 75 8.48 -11.69 21.57
C THR A 75 7.56 -12.90 21.45
N THR A 76 6.25 -12.67 21.39
CA THR A 76 5.24 -13.73 21.22
C THR A 76 4.84 -13.86 19.76
N LEU A 77 4.44 -15.07 19.34
CA LEU A 77 3.96 -15.31 17.97
C LEU A 77 2.79 -14.37 17.60
N LEU A 78 1.84 -14.18 18.51
CA LEU A 78 0.67 -13.33 18.27
C LEU A 78 1.04 -11.83 18.26
N GLY A 79 1.91 -11.38 19.18
CA GLY A 79 2.44 -10.02 19.15
C GLY A 79 3.22 -9.71 17.87
N PHE A 80 4.03 -10.67 17.39
CA PHE A 80 4.74 -10.55 16.11
C PHE A 80 3.77 -10.53 14.93
N GLY A 81 2.73 -11.38 14.97
CA GLY A 81 1.65 -11.37 13.98
C GLY A 81 0.96 -10.00 13.90
N LEU A 82 0.63 -9.39 15.04
CA LEU A 82 0.04 -8.05 15.09
C LEU A 82 1.01 -6.97 14.57
N PHE A 83 2.28 -7.03 14.96
CA PHE A 83 3.30 -6.12 14.44
C PHE A 83 3.44 -6.20 12.91
N MET A 84 3.45 -7.42 12.36
CA MET A 84 3.49 -7.64 10.91
C MET A 84 2.20 -7.17 10.25
N PHE A 85 1.04 -7.43 10.87
CA PHE A 85 -0.25 -6.95 10.38
C PHE A 85 -0.30 -5.42 10.27
N ILE A 86 0.15 -4.70 11.30
CA ILE A 86 0.28 -3.23 11.28
C ILE A 86 1.22 -2.81 10.15
N SER A 87 2.41 -3.42 10.08
CA SER A 87 3.44 -3.08 9.10
C SER A 87 2.96 -3.28 7.65
N ILE A 88 2.30 -4.40 7.36
CA ILE A 88 1.77 -4.74 6.03
C ILE A 88 0.66 -3.75 5.65
N ASN A 89 -0.28 -3.45 6.56
CA ASN A 89 -1.35 -2.50 6.26
C ASN A 89 -0.81 -1.09 5.98
N ILE A 90 0.16 -0.62 6.77
CA ILE A 90 0.78 0.70 6.53
C ILE A 90 1.54 0.71 5.20
N PHE A 91 2.30 -0.35 4.92
CA PHE A 91 2.99 -0.48 3.64
C PHE A 91 2.00 -0.45 2.46
N LEU A 92 0.92 -1.24 2.52
CA LEU A 92 -0.11 -1.27 1.49
C LEU A 92 -0.84 0.07 1.35
N ALA A 93 -1.16 0.74 2.47
CA ALA A 93 -1.77 2.06 2.45
C ALA A 93 -0.89 3.09 1.73
N PHE A 94 0.39 3.16 2.11
CA PHE A 94 1.34 4.08 1.51
C PHE A 94 1.58 3.77 0.04
N PHE A 95 1.78 2.50 -0.31
CA PHE A 95 2.00 2.07 -1.69
C PHE A 95 0.80 2.39 -2.57
N ASN A 96 -0.42 2.19 -2.08
CA ASN A 96 -1.64 2.57 -2.80
C ASN A 96 -1.83 4.09 -2.90
N LEU A 97 -1.18 4.91 -2.07
CA LEU A 97 -1.23 6.37 -2.18
C LEU A 97 -0.20 6.94 -3.17
N LEU A 98 0.69 6.13 -3.73
CA LEU A 98 1.66 6.61 -4.71
C LEU A 98 0.93 7.23 -5.91
N PRO A 99 1.32 8.46 -6.36
CA PRO A 99 0.64 9.19 -7.41
C PRO A 99 1.07 8.70 -8.81
N ILE A 100 1.05 7.38 -9.02
CA ILE A 100 1.50 6.72 -10.26
C ILE A 100 0.56 5.54 -10.53
N PRO A 101 -0.03 5.43 -11.74
CA PRO A 101 -0.81 4.23 -12.08
C PRO A 101 0.08 2.97 -12.00
N PRO A 102 -0.43 1.82 -11.53
CA PRO A 102 -1.84 1.47 -11.31
C PRO A 102 -2.41 1.83 -9.92
N PHE A 103 -1.64 2.50 -9.05
CA PHE A 103 -2.05 2.73 -7.67
C PHE A 103 -3.23 3.68 -7.53
N ASP A 104 -4.01 3.51 -6.46
CA ASP A 104 -5.21 4.30 -6.19
C ASP A 104 -4.92 5.81 -6.08
N GLY A 105 -3.75 6.18 -5.57
CA GLY A 105 -3.27 7.56 -5.46
C GLY A 105 -3.25 8.30 -6.79
N SER A 106 -3.06 7.60 -7.91
CA SER A 106 -3.17 8.21 -9.24
C SER A 106 -4.58 8.73 -9.55
N HIS A 107 -5.62 8.03 -9.11
CA HIS A 107 -7.02 8.47 -9.27
C HIS A 107 -7.35 9.62 -8.32
N ILE A 108 -6.73 9.66 -7.13
CA ILE A 108 -6.85 10.79 -6.21
C ILE A 108 -6.26 12.05 -6.85
N VAL A 109 -5.04 11.97 -7.37
CA VAL A 109 -4.38 13.08 -8.07
C VAL A 109 -5.17 13.53 -9.29
N GLU A 110 -5.64 12.61 -10.13
CA GLU A 110 -6.49 12.95 -11.28
C GLU A 110 -7.78 13.67 -10.86
N GLY A 111 -8.36 13.27 -9.72
CA GLY A 111 -9.51 13.94 -9.10
C GLY A 111 -9.21 15.34 -8.57
N LEU A 112 -7.97 15.65 -8.20
CA LEU A 112 -7.55 16.98 -7.73
C LEU A 112 -7.14 17.92 -8.87
N LEU A 113 -6.60 17.39 -9.97
CA LEU A 113 -6.08 18.19 -11.08
C LEU A 113 -7.17 18.92 -11.90
N PRO A 114 -6.92 20.14 -12.40
CA PRO A 114 -7.76 20.78 -13.43
C PRO A 114 -8.03 19.87 -14.63
N ARG A 115 -9.17 20.03 -15.32
CA ARG A 115 -9.62 19.10 -16.38
C ARG A 115 -8.58 18.84 -17.47
N ASP A 116 -7.81 19.85 -17.84
CA ASP A 116 -6.78 19.72 -18.89
C ASP A 116 -5.57 18.91 -18.42
N LEU A 117 -5.13 19.14 -17.18
CA LEU A 117 -4.05 18.38 -16.56
C LEU A 117 -4.46 16.95 -16.26
N ALA A 118 -5.69 16.73 -15.79
CA ALA A 118 -6.24 15.38 -15.58
C ALA A 118 -6.25 14.56 -16.87
N ARG A 119 -6.62 15.17 -18.01
CA ARG A 119 -6.58 14.51 -19.33
C ARG A 119 -5.16 14.10 -19.74
N SER A 120 -4.18 14.98 -19.51
CA SER A 120 -2.77 14.68 -19.79
C SER A 120 -2.23 13.60 -18.85
N TYR A 121 -2.55 13.68 -17.56
CA TYR A 121 -2.15 12.70 -16.54
C TYR A 121 -2.73 11.31 -16.83
N ALA A 122 -3.99 11.22 -17.27
CA ALA A 122 -4.63 9.96 -17.65
C ALA A 122 -3.93 9.23 -18.81
N ARG A 123 -3.14 9.94 -19.64
CA ARG A 123 -2.33 9.30 -20.70
C ARG A 123 -1.17 8.47 -20.16
N LEU A 124 -0.77 8.66 -18.90
CA LEU A 124 0.26 7.84 -18.24
C LEU A 124 -0.26 6.46 -17.84
N ARG A 125 -1.59 6.26 -17.82
CA ARG A 125 -2.23 5.03 -17.31
C ARG A 125 -1.79 3.74 -18.03
N PRO A 126 -1.66 3.70 -19.37
CA PRO A 126 -1.15 2.51 -20.07
C PRO A 126 0.32 2.21 -19.75
N ALA A 127 1.13 3.25 -19.53
CA ALA A 127 2.55 3.11 -19.20
C ALA A 127 2.80 2.78 -17.73
N GLY A 128 1.87 3.09 -16.83
CA GLY A 128 2.04 2.90 -15.39
C GLY A 128 2.31 1.44 -15.00
N MET A 129 1.69 0.49 -15.70
CA MET A 129 1.99 -0.92 -15.45
C MET A 129 3.40 -1.32 -15.91
N LEU A 130 3.82 -0.82 -17.07
CA LEU A 130 5.17 -1.05 -17.58
C LEU A 130 6.21 -0.42 -16.64
N PHE A 131 5.91 0.76 -16.10
CA PHE A 131 6.73 1.42 -15.09
C PHE A 131 6.85 0.58 -13.81
N LEU A 132 5.75 0.01 -13.31
CA LEU A 132 5.78 -0.87 -12.13
C LEU A 132 6.67 -2.11 -12.37
N PHE A 133 6.49 -2.80 -13.50
CA PHE A 133 7.36 -3.93 -13.84
C PHE A 133 8.82 -3.50 -13.99
N GLY A 134 9.08 -2.36 -14.64
CA GLY A 134 10.42 -1.79 -14.77
C GLY A 134 11.06 -1.51 -13.41
N LEU A 135 10.31 -0.91 -12.47
CA LEU A 135 10.78 -0.63 -11.12
C LEU A 135 11.11 -1.91 -10.34
N ILE A 136 10.26 -2.93 -10.43
CA ILE A 136 10.47 -4.23 -9.76
C ILE A 136 11.69 -4.93 -10.34
N ILE A 137 11.78 -5.02 -11.68
CA ILE A 137 12.91 -5.68 -12.37
C ILE A 137 14.21 -4.93 -12.06
N LEU A 138 14.21 -3.60 -12.11
CA LEU A 138 15.39 -2.80 -11.80
C LEU A 138 15.85 -2.97 -10.35
N SER A 139 14.90 -2.98 -9.40
CA SER A 139 15.19 -3.20 -7.98
C SER A 139 15.75 -4.61 -7.74
N TRP A 140 15.31 -5.60 -8.51
CA TRP A 140 15.82 -6.97 -8.43
C TRP A 140 17.19 -7.15 -9.10
N LEU A 141 17.41 -6.52 -10.26
CA LEU A 141 18.68 -6.61 -11.00
C LEU A 141 19.81 -5.85 -10.32
N VAL A 142 19.51 -4.73 -9.65
CA VAL A 142 20.49 -3.89 -8.97
C VAL A 142 20.03 -3.58 -7.55
N PRO A 143 20.09 -4.56 -6.62
CA PRO A 143 19.65 -4.36 -5.24
C PRO A 143 20.37 -3.22 -4.53
N GLY A 144 21.62 -2.94 -4.92
CA GLY A 144 22.43 -1.85 -4.35
C GLY A 144 21.91 -0.43 -4.61
N LEU A 145 20.99 -0.22 -5.58
CA LEU A 145 20.35 1.08 -5.77
C LEU A 145 19.35 1.41 -4.64
N GLY A 146 18.80 0.39 -4.00
CA GLY A 146 17.88 0.54 -2.87
C GLY A 146 16.69 1.45 -3.16
N ILE A 147 16.14 1.44 -4.39
CA ILE A 147 15.12 2.44 -4.79
C ILE A 147 13.88 2.33 -3.89
N ILE A 148 13.43 1.11 -3.62
CA ILE A 148 12.29 0.87 -2.72
C ILE A 148 12.68 1.20 -1.28
N GLU A 149 13.86 0.79 -0.85
CA GLU A 149 14.39 0.97 0.50
C GLU A 149 14.59 2.44 0.86
N ASN A 150 15.00 3.27 -0.10
CA ASN A 150 15.33 4.67 0.13
C ASN A 150 14.14 5.60 -0.13
N VAL A 151 13.18 5.20 -0.96
CA VAL A 151 12.02 6.05 -1.32
C VAL A 151 10.76 5.63 -0.58
N VAL A 152 10.50 4.32 -0.47
CA VAL A 152 9.25 3.79 0.08
C VAL A 152 9.37 3.50 1.57
N LEU A 153 10.48 2.92 2.02
CA LEU A 153 10.59 2.53 3.44
C LEU A 153 10.65 3.70 4.42
N PRO A 154 11.28 4.85 4.16
CA PRO A 154 11.36 5.89 5.19
C PRO A 154 9.98 6.44 5.57
N PRO A 155 9.08 6.79 4.62
CA PRO A 155 7.71 7.17 4.95
C PRO A 155 6.92 6.06 5.65
N VAL A 156 7.07 4.80 5.20
CA VAL A 156 6.39 3.64 5.81
C VAL A 156 6.88 3.41 7.24
N ALA A 157 8.19 3.50 7.49
CA ALA A 157 8.79 3.33 8.80
C ALA A 157 8.37 4.46 9.75
N TRP A 158 8.32 5.70 9.26
CA TRP A 158 7.82 6.85 10.01
C TRP A 158 6.34 6.65 10.40
N LEU A 159 5.48 6.31 9.43
CA LEU A 159 4.07 6.01 9.70
C LEU A 159 3.94 4.86 10.71
N ARG A 160 4.66 3.75 10.51
CA ARG A 160 4.67 2.63 11.45
C ARG A 160 5.07 3.07 12.86
N GLY A 161 6.04 3.96 13.00
CA GLY A 161 6.41 4.55 14.27
C GLY A 161 5.21 5.22 14.97
N LEU A 162 4.40 6.00 14.25
CA LEU A 162 3.19 6.63 14.80
C LEU A 162 2.16 5.61 15.30
N PHE A 163 1.92 4.54 14.54
CA PHE A 163 0.99 3.48 14.95
C PHE A 163 1.54 2.67 16.13
N LEU A 164 2.85 2.44 16.21
CA LEU A 164 3.46 1.80 17.38
C LEU A 164 3.43 2.72 18.61
N GLN A 165 3.58 4.03 18.44
CA GLN A 165 3.36 5.00 19.52
C GLN A 165 1.91 4.94 20.03
N LEU A 166 0.92 4.82 19.15
CA LEU A 166 -0.46 4.58 19.55
C LEU A 166 -0.59 3.30 20.39
N ALA A 167 0.08 2.21 19.99
CA ALA A 167 0.09 0.98 20.78
C ALA A 167 0.70 1.19 22.17
N ILE A 168 1.77 1.98 22.28
CA ILE A 168 2.41 2.33 23.56
C ILE A 168 1.47 3.14 24.45
N VAL A 169 0.78 4.14 23.90
CA VAL A 169 -0.21 4.94 24.64
C VAL A 169 -1.34 4.05 25.15
N VAL A 170 -1.84 3.14 24.32
CA VAL A 170 -2.89 2.18 24.70
C VAL A 170 -2.41 1.19 25.78
N ALA A 171 -1.11 0.84 25.78
CA ALA A 171 -0.48 0.02 26.80
C ALA A 171 -0.37 0.71 28.18
N GLY A 172 -0.92 1.92 28.33
CA GLY A 172 -1.04 2.61 29.61
C GLY A 172 0.30 3.13 30.12
N THR A 173 1.02 3.89 29.29
CA THR A 173 2.00 4.86 29.80
C THR A 173 1.32 5.89 30.69
#